data_AF-A0A7J7E9N5-F1
#
_entry.id   AF-A0A7J7E9N5-F1
#
_cell.length_a   1.000
_cell.length_b   1.000
_cell.length_c   1.000
_cell.angle_alpha   90.00
_cell.angle_beta   90.00
_cell.angle_gamma   90.00
#
_symmetry.space_group_name_H-M   'P 1'
#
loop_
_entity.id
_entity.type
_entity.pdbx_description
1 polymer ?
#
loop_
_entity_poly.entity_id
_entity_poly.type
_entity_poly.pdbx_seq_one_letter_code
_entity_poly.pdbx_strand_id
1 'polypeptide(L)' 'NVLNSFSVFSRIGLFHRNNTNSWVWPNGSTFSSKLFSISSEGDGNCAFLDFPENRLSSESCLAIKMYVCKHQAF' A
#
# COMPACT_ATOMS: atom_id res chain seq x y z
N ASN A 1 -9.92 17.75 -11.95
CA ASN A 1 -10.92 16.71 -11.65
C ASN A 1 -10.22 15.65 -10.79
N VAL A 2 -10.36 15.72 -9.46
CA VAL A 2 -9.61 14.88 -8.49
C VAL A 2 -9.86 13.38 -8.73
N LEU A 3 -10.99 13.04 -9.33
CA LEU A 3 -11.38 11.68 -9.66
C LEU A 3 -10.48 11.00 -10.72
N ASN A 4 -9.89 11.77 -11.65
CA ASN A 4 -8.96 11.22 -12.66
C ASN A 4 -7.59 10.84 -12.07
N SER A 5 -7.29 11.22 -10.83
CA SER A 5 -6.06 10.85 -10.13
C SER A 5 -6.12 9.44 -9.53
N PHE A 6 -7.31 8.84 -9.42
CA PHE A 6 -7.49 7.48 -8.91
C PHE A 6 -7.28 6.40 -9.96
N SER A 7 -6.84 6.72 -11.18
CA SER A 7 -6.37 5.70 -12.13
C SER A 7 -4.89 5.30 -11.91
N VAL A 8 -4.31 5.70 -10.77
CA VAL A 8 -2.87 5.65 -10.57
C VAL A 8 -2.48 4.59 -9.54
N PHE A 9 -1.61 3.68 -9.98
CA PHE A 9 -0.85 2.81 -9.10
C PHE A 9 0.03 3.63 -8.15
N SER A 10 -0.32 3.62 -6.86
CA SER A 10 0.27 4.55 -5.88
C SER A 10 0.80 3.85 -4.65
N ARG A 11 1.95 4.31 -4.17
CA ARG A 11 2.51 3.87 -2.89
C ARG A 11 1.62 4.34 -1.75
N ILE A 12 1.32 3.42 -0.83
CA ILE A 12 0.64 3.72 0.43
C ILE A 12 1.59 3.51 1.61
N GLY A 13 1.21 3.98 2.80
CA GLY A 13 2.03 3.86 4.01
C GLY A 13 2.14 2.44 4.58
N LEU A 14 1.63 1.42 3.88
CA LEU A 14 1.66 0.03 4.32
C LEU A 14 3.00 -0.63 3.92
N PHE A 15 3.64 -1.32 4.86
CA PHE A 15 4.93 -1.98 4.62
C PHE A 15 5.01 -3.35 5.30
N HIS A 16 5.83 -4.23 4.71
CA HIS A 16 6.12 -5.55 5.25
C HIS A 16 7.22 -5.43 6.30
N ARG A 17 6.94 -5.94 7.49
CA ARG A 17 7.88 -5.98 8.60
C ARG A 17 8.47 -7.38 8.69
N ASN A 18 9.73 -7.53 8.27
CA ASN A 18 10.41 -8.82 8.15
C ASN A 18 10.55 -9.59 9.48
N ASN A 19 10.77 -8.90 10.61
CA ASN A 19 10.95 -9.59 11.89
C ASN A 19 9.66 -10.26 12.41
N THR A 20 8.48 -9.75 12.05
CA THR A 20 7.18 -10.30 12.44
C THR A 20 6.45 -10.95 11.27
N ASN A 21 7.07 -10.98 10.08
CA ASN A 21 6.49 -11.45 8.83
C ASN A 21 5.06 -10.94 8.62
N SER A 22 4.84 -9.64 8.84
CA SER A 22 3.51 -9.05 8.85
C SER A 22 3.47 -7.68 8.19
N TRP A 23 2.35 -7.38 7.54
CA TRP A 23 2.07 -6.07 6.97
C TRP A 23 1.54 -5.14 8.05
N VAL A 24 2.14 -3.95 8.16
CA VAL A 24 1.86 -3.00 9.23
C VAL A 24 1.77 -1.57 8.72
N TRP A 25 0.93 -0.78 9.38
CA TRP A 25 0.82 0.65 9.15
C TRP A 25 1.91 1.42 9.92
N PRO A 26 2.16 2.71 9.59
CA PRO A 26 3.19 3.51 10.27
C PRO A 26 2.93 3.72 11.77
N ASN A 27 1.66 3.63 12.20
CA ASN A 27 1.29 3.69 13.62
C ASN A 27 1.50 2.34 14.37
N GLY A 28 2.02 1.32 13.69
CA GLY A 28 2.30 0.00 14.27
C GLY A 28 1.11 -0.96 14.28
N SER A 29 -0.09 -0.56 13.84
CA SER A 29 -1.21 -1.48 13.74
C SER A 29 -1.03 -2.47 12.60
N THR A 30 -1.50 -3.69 12.80
CA THR A 30 -1.45 -4.76 11.78
C THR A 30 -2.48 -4.51 10.69
N PHE A 31 -2.12 -4.89 9.46
CA PHE A 31 -3.00 -4.83 8.33
C PHE A 31 -4.05 -5.95 8.37
N SER A 32 -5.30 -5.62 8.06
CA SER A 32 -6.36 -6.62 7.94
C SER A 32 -6.47 -7.10 6.50
N SER A 33 -6.16 -8.37 6.26
CA SER A 33 -6.31 -9.03 4.95
C SER A 33 -7.76 -9.11 4.45
N LYS A 34 -8.75 -8.77 5.29
CA LYS A 34 -10.15 -8.66 4.89
C LYS A 34 -10.43 -7.48 3.96
N LEU A 35 -9.59 -6.43 4.00
CA LEU A 35 -9.80 -5.23 3.18
C LEU A 35 -9.23 -5.40 1.78
N PHE A 36 -8.05 -6.02 1.66
CA PHE A 36 -7.39 -6.29 0.37
C PHE A 36 -6.54 -7.54 0.47
N SER A 37 -6.54 -8.34 -0.59
CA SER A 37 -5.53 -9.37 -0.81
C SER A 37 -4.29 -8.73 -1.41
N ILE A 38 -3.13 -8.92 -0.78
CA ILE A 38 -1.84 -8.52 -1.33
C ILE A 38 -1.36 -9.66 -2.25
N SER A 39 -1.10 -9.37 -3.52
CA SER A 39 -0.45 -10.36 -4.38
C SER A 39 0.96 -10.62 -3.86
N SER A 40 1.30 -11.89 -3.63
CA SER A 40 2.60 -12.32 -3.12
C SER A 40 3.70 -12.35 -4.19
N GLU A 41 3.45 -11.76 -5.36
CA GLU A 41 4.32 -11.91 -6.54
C GLU A 41 5.57 -11.02 -6.50
N GLY A 42 5.78 -10.26 -5.43
CA GLY A 42 6.95 -9.38 -5.30
C GLY A 42 7.68 -9.53 -3.97
N ASP A 43 9.00 -9.69 -4.04
CA ASP A 43 9.97 -9.60 -2.92
C ASP A 43 10.08 -8.17 -2.33
N GLY A 44 9.10 -7.32 -2.62
CA GLY A 44 9.00 -5.97 -2.10
C GLY A 44 8.62 -5.94 -0.62
N ASN A 45 8.99 -4.86 0.05
CA ASN A 45 8.53 -4.59 1.41
C ASN A 45 7.56 -3.40 1.47
N CYS A 46 7.20 -2.81 0.33
CA CYS A 46 6.28 -1.67 0.26
C CYS A 46 5.04 -2.04 -0.54
N ALA A 47 3.88 -1.61 -0.03
CA ALA A 47 2.61 -1.86 -0.70
C ALA A 47 2.22 -0.71 -1.63
N PHE A 48 1.68 -1.10 -2.77
CA PHE A 48 1.14 -0.20 -3.76
C PHE A 48 -0.31 -0.56 -4.04
N LEU A 49 -1.16 0.46 -4.07
CA LEU A 49 -2.58 0.35 -4.36
C LEU A 49 -2.81 0.59 -5.84
N ASP A 50 -3.32 -0.44 -6.50
CA ASP A 50 -4.01 -0.31 -7.77
C ASP A 50 -5.46 0.08 -7.46
N PHE A 51 -5.76 1.37 -7.62
CA PHE A 51 -7.09 1.91 -7.36
C PHE A 51 -8.15 1.35 -8.33
N PRO A 52 -7.92 1.29 -9.66
CA PRO A 52 -8.87 0.68 -10.59
C PRO A 52 -9.22 -0.78 -10.27
N GLU A 53 -8.23 -1.59 -9.93
CA GLU A 53 -8.45 -3.01 -9.62
C GLU A 53 -8.82 -3.25 -8.15
N ASN A 54 -8.74 -2.22 -7.30
CA ASN A 54 -8.91 -2.33 -5.85
C ASN A 54 -8.01 -3.44 -5.27
N ARG A 55 -6.75 -3.48 -5.70
CA ARG A 55 -5.77 -4.52 -5.35
C ARG A 55 -4.51 -3.92 -4.75
N LEU A 56 -3.91 -4.67 -3.83
CA LEU A 56 -2.59 -4.35 -3.31
C LEU A 56 -1.55 -5.27 -3.95
N SER A 57 -0.41 -4.68 -4.25
CA SER A 57 0.78 -5.40 -4.73
C SER A 57 1.99 -5.03 -3.88
N SER A 58 2.98 -5.92 -3.90
CA SER A 58 4.26 -5.72 -3.24
C SER A 58 5.33 -5.33 -4.26
N GLU A 59 6.04 -4.23 -4.00
CA GLU A 59 7.16 -3.77 -4.84
C GLU A 59 8.30 -3.19 -3.97
N SER A 60 9.47 -3.00 -4.58
CA SER A 60 10.60 -2.32 -3.95
C SER A 60 10.21 -0.94 -3.42
N CYS A 61 10.59 -0.64 -2.19
CA CYS A 61 10.40 0.68 -1.59
C CYS A 61 11.19 1.80 -2.30
N LEU A 62 12.14 1.43 -3.17
CA LEU A 62 12.93 2.35 -4.00
C LEU A 62 12.25 2.67 -5.34
N ALA A 63 11.14 2.01 -5.67
CA ALA A 63 10.37 2.31 -6.88
C ALA A 63 9.84 3.76 -6.83
N ILE A 64 10.14 4.53 -7.87
CA ILE A 64 9.69 5.91 -8.00
C ILE A 64 8.28 5.89 -8.62
N LYS A 65 7.26 6.06 -7.77
CA LYS A 65 5.83 6.12 -8.14
C LYS A 65 5.14 7.27 -7.40
N MET A 66 3.91 7.57 -7.80
CA MET A 66 3.06 8.47 -7.01
C MET A 66 2.78 7.86 -5.63
N TYR A 67 2.53 8.71 -4.63
CA TYR A 67 2.23 8.30 -3.27
C TYR A 67 1.00 9.02 -2.75
N VAL A 68 0.27 8.36 -1.85
CA VAL A 68 -0.94 8.92 -1.23
C VAL A 68 -0.68 9.26 0.22
N CYS A 69 -0.98 10.51 0.59
CA CYS A 69 -0.98 10.96 1.98
C CYS A 69 -2.41 10.97 2.53
N LYS A 70 -2.58 10.55 3.79
CA LYS A 70 -3.82 10.71 4.54
C LYS A 70 -3.61 11.71 5.68
N HIS A 71 -4.49 12.70 5.76
CA HIS A 71 -4.65 13.52 6.96
C HIS A 71 -6.00 13.16 7.60
N GLN A 72 -6.01 12.87 8.90
CA GLN A 72 -7.25 12.63 9.61
C GLN A 72 -7.83 13.99 10.01
N ALA A 73 -8.95 14.36 9.39
CA ALA A 73 -9.76 15.48 9.85
C ALA A 73 -10.43 15.11 11.19
N PHE A 74 -10.56 16.11 12.05
CA PHE A 74 -11.07 16.02 13.43
C PHE A 74 -12.36 15.21 13.57
#